data_AF-A0AAN7F6D7-F1
#
_entry.id   AF-A0AAN7F6D7-F1
#
_cell.length_a   1.000
_cell.length_b   1.000
_cell.length_c   1.000
_cell.angle_alpha   90.00
_cell.angle_beta   90.00
_cell.angle_gamma   90.00
#
_symmetry.space_group_name_H-M   'P 1'
#
loop_
_entity.id
_entity.type
_entity.pdbx_description
1 polymer ?
#
loop_
_entity_poly.entity_id
_entity_poly.type
_entity_poly.pdbx_seq_one_letter_code
_entity_poly.pdbx_strand_id
1 'polypeptide(L)'
;MEIQLDKTYPKSPPSISADVPYNFDLQWSINSRLKDVVQQFQEHLEKLQEFWSTLDDIDKSLCVIDPKQPSRSISHRQINIGNDCFIMLCIDANNPRSLPECRFMGSGPFVGSLRKKWQRNSRKWTKDKPYLENLACLLETQLPRPTDVAKNDQQVECGICYAQCLPVDDELGAKSGSGTDYTCDNTTCSKAFHSVCLGDWLRSITTTRQSFNVLFGNCPYCSDPVAVKINNVKN
;
A
#
# COMPACT_ATOMS: atom_id res chain seq x y z
N MET A 1 -17.11 -11.55 -1.43
CA MET A 1 -17.18 -12.86 -2.11
C MET A 1 -18.14 -12.73 -3.26
N GLU A 2 -17.72 -13.13 -4.45
CA GLU A 2 -18.55 -13.26 -5.65
C GLU A 2 -18.74 -14.74 -5.94
N ILE A 3 -19.95 -15.12 -6.33
CA ILE A 3 -20.31 -16.50 -6.69
C ILE A 3 -20.82 -16.50 -8.13
N GLN A 4 -20.20 -17.29 -8.98
CA GLN A 4 -20.61 -17.46 -10.38
C GLN A 4 -21.19 -18.84 -10.60
N LEU A 5 -22.38 -18.89 -11.19
CA LEU A 5 -23.12 -20.12 -11.48
C LEU A 5 -23.11 -20.37 -12.99
N ASP A 6 -22.79 -21.60 -13.38
CA ASP A 6 -22.92 -22.04 -14.76
C ASP A 6 -24.22 -22.84 -14.98
N LYS A 7 -24.45 -23.26 -16.24
CA LYS A 7 -25.63 -24.05 -16.62
C LYS A 7 -25.64 -25.47 -16.04
N THR A 8 -24.51 -25.94 -15.53
CA THR A 8 -24.36 -27.28 -14.94
C THR A 8 -24.64 -27.30 -13.44
N TYR A 9 -24.83 -26.14 -12.81
CA TYR A 9 -25.32 -26.05 -11.43
C TYR A 9 -26.68 -26.74 -11.23
N PRO A 10 -26.91 -27.48 -10.12
CA PRO A 10 -25.98 -27.76 -9.01
C PRO A 10 -25.13 -29.02 -9.19
N LYS A 11 -25.11 -29.65 -10.39
CA LYS A 11 -24.29 -30.85 -10.63
C LYS A 11 -22.79 -30.54 -10.51
N SER A 12 -22.37 -29.36 -10.98
CA SER A 12 -21.03 -28.81 -10.77
C SER A 12 -21.03 -27.79 -9.62
N PRO A 13 -19.89 -27.63 -8.92
CA PRO A 13 -19.72 -26.56 -7.94
C PRO A 13 -19.76 -25.18 -8.60
N PRO A 14 -20.24 -24.15 -7.88
CA PRO A 14 -20.09 -22.76 -8.32
C PRO A 14 -18.62 -22.31 -8.26
N SER A 15 -18.26 -21.33 -9.08
CA SER A 15 -16.95 -20.66 -8.98
C SER A 15 -17.02 -19.53 -7.97
N ILE A 16 -15.96 -19.38 -7.16
CA ILE A 16 -15.89 -18.41 -6.05
C ILE A 16 -14.66 -17.55 -6.20
N SER A 17 -14.82 -16.24 -6.02
CA SER A 17 -13.72 -15.29 -5.87
C SER A 17 -13.96 -14.40 -4.65
N ALA A 18 -12.88 -14.03 -3.96
CA ALA A 18 -12.91 -13.11 -2.83
C ALA A 18 -11.55 -12.42 -2.66
N ASP A 19 -11.53 -11.28 -1.98
CA ASP A 19 -10.30 -10.59 -1.57
C ASP A 19 -9.68 -11.30 -0.36
N VAL A 20 -9.10 -12.48 -0.59
CA VAL A 20 -8.45 -13.35 0.40
C VAL A 20 -7.10 -13.81 -0.14
N PRO A 21 -6.12 -14.15 0.71
CA PRO A 21 -4.78 -14.53 0.26
C PRO A 21 -4.77 -15.82 -0.57
N TYR A 22 -5.75 -16.69 -0.35
CA TYR A 22 -6.00 -17.88 -1.15
C TYR A 22 -7.47 -18.31 -0.98
N ASN A 23 -8.02 -18.92 -2.02
CA ASN A 23 -9.37 -19.50 -1.98
C ASN A 23 -9.35 -20.83 -1.21
N PHE A 24 -10.50 -21.17 -0.64
CA PHE A 24 -10.71 -22.46 0.01
C PHE A 24 -11.15 -23.52 -1.00
N ASP A 25 -10.85 -24.79 -0.68
CA ASP A 25 -11.32 -25.93 -1.46
C ASP A 25 -12.79 -26.21 -1.13
N LEU A 26 -13.69 -25.69 -1.97
CA LEU A 26 -15.13 -25.86 -1.80
C LEU A 26 -15.53 -27.33 -1.84
N GLN A 27 -16.07 -27.83 -0.73
CA GLN A 27 -16.69 -29.15 -0.67
C GLN A 27 -18.12 -29.04 -1.23
N TRP A 28 -18.36 -29.73 -2.33
CA TRP A 28 -19.61 -29.63 -3.07
C TRP A 28 -20.17 -30.99 -3.48
N SER A 29 -21.50 -31.10 -3.43
CA SER A 29 -22.27 -32.24 -3.95
C SER A 29 -23.52 -31.72 -4.65
N ILE A 30 -24.21 -32.58 -5.41
CA ILE A 30 -25.49 -32.22 -6.06
C ILE A 30 -26.59 -31.81 -5.07
N ASN A 31 -26.46 -32.22 -3.80
CA ASN A 31 -27.40 -31.86 -2.73
C ASN A 31 -27.00 -30.57 -2.01
N SER A 32 -25.81 -30.04 -2.27
CA SER A 32 -25.35 -28.78 -1.72
C SER A 32 -26.16 -27.61 -2.28
N ARG A 33 -26.18 -26.53 -1.53
CA ARG A 33 -26.91 -25.28 -1.80
C ARG A 33 -25.97 -24.10 -1.55
N LEU A 34 -26.34 -22.93 -2.03
CA LEU A 34 -25.52 -21.72 -1.83
C LEU A 34 -25.27 -21.39 -0.36
N LYS A 35 -26.19 -21.74 0.54
CA LYS A 35 -25.95 -21.60 1.99
C LYS A 35 -24.73 -22.39 2.48
N ASP A 36 -24.43 -23.54 1.88
CA ASP A 36 -23.29 -24.38 2.26
C ASP A 36 -21.98 -23.76 1.79
N VAL A 37 -22.01 -23.01 0.68
CA VAL A 37 -20.88 -22.18 0.21
C VAL A 37 -20.59 -21.06 1.20
N VAL A 38 -21.64 -20.33 1.61
CA VAL A 38 -21.52 -19.23 2.56
C VAL A 38 -20.98 -19.73 3.90
N GLN A 39 -21.46 -20.88 4.39
CA GLN A 39 -20.99 -21.51 5.62
C GLN A 39 -19.49 -21.87 5.53
N GLN A 40 -19.07 -22.55 4.46
CA GLN A 40 -17.65 -22.89 4.27
C GLN A 40 -16.77 -21.66 4.10
N PHE A 41 -17.27 -20.61 3.45
CA PHE A 41 -16.54 -19.35 3.34
C PHE A 41 -16.38 -18.66 4.69
N GLN A 42 -17.41 -18.67 5.55
CA GLN A 42 -17.28 -18.15 6.92
C GLN A 42 -16.21 -18.91 7.71
N GLU A 43 -16.21 -20.23 7.66
CA GLU A 43 -15.17 -21.06 8.30
C GLU A 43 -13.76 -20.77 7.75
N HIS A 44 -13.66 -20.43 6.46
CA HIS A 44 -12.40 -20.00 5.85
C HIS A 44 -11.94 -18.63 6.38
N LEU A 45 -12.86 -17.67 6.50
CA LEU A 45 -12.56 -16.35 7.08
C LEU A 45 -12.08 -16.44 8.54
N GLU A 46 -12.61 -17.39 9.32
CA GLU A 46 -12.16 -17.65 10.70
C GLU A 46 -10.70 -18.13 10.74
N LYS A 47 -10.29 -19.00 9.81
CA LYS A 47 -8.90 -19.47 9.70
C LYS A 47 -7.92 -18.35 9.34
N LEU A 48 -8.38 -17.34 8.60
CA LEU A 48 -7.56 -16.22 8.15
C LEU A 48 -7.41 -15.08 9.18
N GLN A 49 -8.12 -15.14 10.32
CA GLN A 49 -8.04 -14.11 11.35
C GLN A 49 -6.61 -13.91 11.88
N GLU A 50 -5.86 -15.00 12.11
CA GLU A 50 -4.47 -14.89 12.58
C GLU A 50 -3.58 -14.19 11.54
N PHE A 51 -3.80 -14.48 10.25
CA PHE A 51 -3.06 -13.85 9.17
C PHE A 51 -3.31 -12.34 9.10
N TRP A 52 -4.57 -11.92 9.11
CA TRP A 52 -4.90 -10.49 9.07
C TRP A 52 -4.47 -9.75 10.32
N SER A 53 -4.64 -10.34 11.51
CA SER A 53 -4.15 -9.72 12.76
C SER A 53 -2.64 -9.54 12.75
N THR A 54 -1.89 -10.51 12.20
CA THR A 54 -0.42 -10.42 12.04
C THR A 54 -0.02 -9.31 11.07
N LEU A 55 -0.73 -9.17 9.95
CA LEU A 55 -0.49 -8.06 9.01
C LEU A 55 -0.80 -6.70 9.64
N ASP A 56 -1.93 -6.58 10.33
CA ASP A 56 -2.32 -5.35 11.03
C ASP A 56 -1.27 -4.95 12.09
N ASP A 57 -0.68 -5.92 12.79
CA ASP A 57 0.39 -5.68 13.76
C ASP A 57 1.70 -5.24 13.10
N ILE A 58 2.06 -5.83 11.95
CA ILE A 58 3.20 -5.39 11.13
C ILE A 58 2.98 -3.93 10.69
N ASP A 59 1.81 -3.63 10.12
CA ASP A 59 1.48 -2.32 9.57
C ASP A 59 1.47 -1.22 10.66
N LYS A 60 1.12 -1.57 11.90
CA LYS A 60 1.17 -0.65 13.05
C LYS A 60 2.58 -0.46 13.63
N SER A 61 3.40 -1.51 13.62
CA SER A 61 4.67 -1.53 14.36
C SER A 61 5.90 -1.19 13.53
N LEU A 62 5.83 -1.35 12.21
CA LEU A 62 6.94 -1.22 11.28
C LEU A 62 6.66 -0.14 10.23
N CYS A 63 7.71 0.49 9.72
CA CYS A 63 7.58 1.44 8.62
C CYS A 63 7.37 0.71 7.28
N VAL A 64 6.13 0.35 6.99
CA VAL A 64 5.70 -0.26 5.72
C VAL A 64 5.58 0.82 4.65
N ILE A 65 6.26 0.61 3.52
CA ILE A 65 6.30 1.51 2.36
C ILE A 65 5.41 1.00 1.22
N ASP A 66 5.26 -0.32 1.10
CA ASP A 66 4.45 -0.96 0.08
C ASP A 66 3.79 -2.26 0.61
N PRO A 67 2.50 -2.50 0.30
CA PRO A 67 1.56 -1.60 -0.38
C PRO A 67 1.15 -0.41 0.50
N LYS A 68 0.90 0.76 -0.11
CA LYS A 68 0.39 1.94 0.61
C LYS A 68 -1.03 1.74 1.17
N GLN A 69 -1.82 0.93 0.47
CA GLN A 69 -3.17 0.53 0.86
C GLN A 69 -3.31 -0.98 0.66
N PRO A 70 -3.00 -1.80 1.68
CA PRO A 70 -3.11 -3.25 1.57
C PRO A 70 -4.56 -3.70 1.46
N SER A 71 -4.88 -4.50 0.43
CA SER A 71 -6.09 -5.31 0.41
C SER A 71 -5.93 -6.55 1.30
N ARG A 72 -7.03 -7.27 1.58
CA ARG A 72 -7.01 -8.47 2.44
C ARG A 72 -6.35 -9.67 1.76
N SER A 73 -6.13 -9.63 0.44
CA SER A 73 -5.38 -10.65 -0.31
C SER A 73 -3.86 -10.44 -0.34
N ILE A 74 -3.34 -9.24 -0.05
CA ILE A 74 -1.91 -8.96 -0.18
C ILE A 74 -1.13 -9.48 1.04
N SER A 75 -0.30 -10.48 0.80
CA SER A 75 0.51 -11.18 1.81
C SER A 75 1.94 -10.68 1.98
N HIS A 76 2.38 -9.69 1.19
CA HIS A 76 3.73 -9.13 1.31
C HIS A 76 3.72 -7.74 1.94
N ARG A 77 4.85 -7.39 2.56
CA ARG A 77 5.11 -6.05 3.11
C ARG A 77 6.55 -5.64 2.82
N GLN A 78 6.73 -4.49 2.17
CA GLN A 78 8.02 -3.86 2.01
C GLN A 78 8.24 -2.86 3.15
N ILE A 79 9.26 -3.11 3.96
CA ILE A 79 9.56 -2.35 5.16
C ILE A 79 10.87 -1.58 4.97
N ASN A 80 10.88 -0.31 5.37
CA ASN A 80 12.09 0.49 5.47
C ASN A 80 12.92 0.04 6.68
N ILE A 81 14.20 -0.28 6.45
CA ILE A 81 15.13 -0.72 7.50
C ILE A 81 16.25 0.31 7.76
N GLY A 82 16.14 1.51 7.17
CA GLY A 82 17.12 2.59 7.25
C GLY A 82 18.23 2.51 6.19
N ASN A 83 19.01 3.59 6.06
CA ASN A 83 20.14 3.70 5.12
C ASN A 83 19.79 3.36 3.65
N ASP A 84 18.64 3.84 3.17
CA ASP A 84 18.12 3.58 1.82
C ASP A 84 18.02 2.08 1.48
N CYS A 85 17.78 1.26 2.49
CA CYS A 85 17.60 -0.18 2.37
C CYS A 85 16.19 -0.59 2.79
N PHE A 86 15.69 -1.63 2.14
CA PHE A 86 14.36 -2.16 2.34
C PHE A 86 14.39 -3.68 2.47
N ILE A 87 13.44 -4.23 3.19
CA ILE A 87 13.18 -5.66 3.25
C ILE A 87 11.75 -5.91 2.79
N MET A 88 11.60 -6.78 1.79
CA MET A 88 10.31 -7.31 1.39
C MET A 88 10.10 -8.63 2.12
N LEU A 89 9.06 -8.71 2.93
CA LEU A 89 8.63 -9.92 3.63
C LEU A 89 7.43 -10.51 2.90
N CYS A 90 7.45 -11.82 2.63
CA CYS A 90 6.28 -12.57 2.17
C CYS A 90 5.78 -13.41 3.35
N ILE A 91 4.57 -13.09 3.83
CA ILE A 91 3.96 -13.72 4.99
C ILE A 91 3.12 -14.92 4.51
N ASP A 92 3.38 -16.10 5.08
CA ASP A 92 2.58 -17.29 4.80
C ASP A 92 1.20 -17.15 5.46
N ALA A 93 0.14 -17.14 4.67
CA ALA A 93 -1.22 -17.00 5.18
C ALA A 93 -1.71 -18.18 6.03
N ASN A 94 -1.12 -19.37 5.87
CA ASN A 94 -1.44 -20.53 6.71
C ASN A 94 -0.63 -20.57 8.00
N ASN A 95 0.48 -19.83 8.07
CA ASN A 95 1.39 -19.83 9.21
C ASN A 95 2.03 -18.45 9.41
N PRO A 96 1.21 -17.41 9.69
CA PRO A 96 1.61 -16.01 9.56
C PRO A 96 2.68 -15.57 10.55
N ARG A 97 2.84 -16.30 11.67
CA ARG A 97 3.87 -16.03 12.68
C ARG A 97 5.19 -16.77 12.46
N SER A 98 5.28 -17.59 11.41
CA SER A 98 6.54 -18.25 11.05
C SER A 98 7.56 -17.29 10.45
N LEU A 99 8.81 -17.75 10.33
CA LEU A 99 9.88 -16.96 9.72
C LEU A 99 9.49 -16.68 8.25
N PRO A 100 9.23 -15.41 7.86
CA PRO A 100 8.80 -15.11 6.50
C PRO A 100 9.93 -15.32 5.50
N GLU A 101 9.56 -15.59 4.25
CA GLU A 101 10.50 -15.41 3.15
C GLU A 101 10.85 -13.93 3.03
N CYS A 102 12.12 -13.63 2.78
CA CYS A 102 12.57 -12.25 2.71
C CYS A 102 13.46 -11.96 1.50
N ARG A 103 13.34 -10.73 0.98
CA ARG A 103 14.22 -10.17 -0.03
C ARG A 103 14.71 -8.80 0.40
N PHE A 104 16.03 -8.66 0.51
CA PHE A 104 16.69 -7.39 0.79
C PHE A 104 16.91 -6.58 -0.49
N MET A 105 16.71 -5.27 -0.40
CA MET A 105 16.85 -4.29 -1.48
C MET A 105 17.64 -3.09 -0.96
N GLY A 106 18.54 -2.53 -1.78
CA GLY A 106 19.40 -1.41 -1.39
C GLY A 106 20.85 -1.59 -1.84
N SER A 107 21.76 -0.80 -1.27
CA SER A 107 23.20 -0.82 -1.61
C SER A 107 23.87 -2.18 -1.32
N GLY A 108 24.65 -2.68 -2.28
CA GLY A 108 25.20 -4.04 -2.28
C GLY A 108 25.98 -4.46 -1.02
N PRO A 109 26.93 -3.64 -0.50
CA PRO A 109 27.69 -3.99 0.70
C PRO A 109 26.82 -4.11 1.96
N PHE A 110 25.83 -3.23 2.13
CA PHE A 110 24.94 -3.23 3.28
C PHE A 110 23.95 -4.40 3.22
N VAL A 111 23.34 -4.63 2.04
CA VAL A 111 22.46 -5.78 1.79
C VAL A 111 23.19 -7.11 2.03
N GLY A 112 24.44 -7.22 1.62
CA GLY A 112 25.26 -8.41 1.86
C GLY A 112 25.45 -8.70 3.35
N SER A 113 25.67 -7.66 4.17
CA SER A 113 25.77 -7.77 5.62
C SER A 113 24.45 -8.23 6.26
N LEU A 114 23.33 -7.61 5.88
CA LEU A 114 22.01 -7.96 6.40
C LEU A 114 21.61 -9.40 6.08
N ARG A 115 21.90 -9.87 4.85
CA ARG A 115 21.63 -11.25 4.45
C ARG A 115 22.41 -12.26 5.30
N LYS A 116 23.69 -11.98 5.59
CA LYS A 116 24.50 -12.81 6.48
C LYS A 116 23.95 -12.84 7.91
N LYS A 117 23.53 -11.69 8.45
CA LYS A 117 22.90 -11.60 9.77
C LYS A 117 21.59 -12.40 9.82
N TRP A 118 20.72 -12.23 8.83
CA TRP A 118 19.46 -12.99 8.70
C TRP A 118 19.70 -14.50 8.70
N GLN A 119 20.62 -14.98 7.86
CA GLN A 119 20.95 -16.41 7.78
C GLN A 119 21.48 -16.95 9.11
N ARG A 120 22.45 -16.23 9.72
CA ARG A 120 23.05 -16.59 11.01
C ARG A 120 22.03 -16.65 12.14
N ASN A 121 21.11 -15.68 12.17
CA ASN A 121 20.18 -15.48 13.27
C ASN A 121 18.81 -16.13 13.07
N SER A 122 18.50 -16.66 11.89
CA SER A 122 17.19 -17.25 11.53
C SER A 122 16.57 -18.16 12.60
N ARG A 123 17.40 -18.95 13.30
CA ARG A 123 16.99 -19.86 14.39
C ARG A 123 16.50 -19.15 15.66
N LYS A 124 16.76 -17.85 15.80
CA LYS A 124 16.30 -17.01 16.91
C LYS A 124 14.87 -16.52 16.71
N TRP A 125 14.28 -16.73 15.54
CA TRP A 125 12.88 -16.39 15.28
C TRP A 125 11.95 -17.21 16.16
N THR A 126 11.01 -16.55 16.83
CA THR A 126 10.00 -17.19 17.68
C THR A 126 8.62 -16.66 17.34
N LYS A 127 7.63 -17.56 17.19
CA LYS A 127 6.25 -17.19 16.86
C LYS A 127 5.55 -16.36 17.95
N ASP A 128 6.05 -16.42 19.17
CA ASP A 128 5.46 -15.74 20.33
C ASP A 128 5.90 -14.27 20.46
N LYS A 129 6.83 -13.82 19.61
CA LYS A 129 7.33 -12.44 19.64
C LYS A 129 6.76 -11.59 18.50
N PRO A 130 6.54 -10.30 18.73
CA PRO A 130 6.18 -9.36 17.68
C PRO A 130 7.19 -9.35 16.54
N TYR A 131 6.71 -9.10 15.31
CA TYR A 131 7.54 -8.99 14.12
C TYR A 131 8.66 -7.95 14.29
N LEU A 132 8.35 -6.77 14.84
CA LEU A 132 9.35 -5.73 15.10
C LEU A 132 10.53 -6.25 15.94
N GLU A 133 10.25 -6.96 17.04
CA GLU A 133 11.29 -7.51 17.93
C GLU A 133 12.10 -8.60 17.25
N ASN A 134 11.41 -9.52 16.57
CA ASN A 134 12.07 -10.59 15.82
C ASN A 134 12.99 -10.01 14.74
N LEU A 135 12.51 -9.07 13.93
CA LEU A 135 13.30 -8.45 12.86
C LEU A 135 14.49 -7.65 13.41
N ALA A 136 14.29 -6.87 14.48
CA ALA A 136 15.39 -6.15 15.14
C ALA A 136 16.46 -7.13 15.68
N CYS A 137 16.03 -8.26 16.25
CA CYS A 137 16.93 -9.32 16.72
C CYS A 137 17.69 -10.00 15.56
N LEU A 138 17.00 -10.33 14.46
CA LEU A 138 17.61 -10.97 13.30
C LEU A 138 18.63 -10.07 12.60
N LEU A 139 18.29 -8.80 12.43
CA LEU A 139 19.10 -7.82 11.71
C LEU A 139 20.15 -7.13 12.60
N GLU A 140 20.08 -7.35 13.91
CA GLU A 140 20.95 -6.73 14.92
C GLU A 140 21.03 -5.20 14.70
N THR A 141 19.87 -4.60 14.49
CA THR A 141 19.71 -3.16 14.26
C THR A 141 18.37 -2.72 14.79
N GLN A 142 18.27 -1.44 15.18
CA GLN A 142 16.98 -0.84 15.44
C GLN A 142 16.29 -0.53 14.12
N LEU A 143 14.99 -0.80 14.05
CA LEU A 143 14.17 -0.53 12.88
C LEU A 143 13.44 0.79 13.05
N PRO A 144 13.33 1.61 11.98
CA PRO A 144 12.52 2.82 12.00
C PRO A 144 11.08 2.50 12.35
N ARG A 145 10.51 3.24 13.31
CA ARG A 145 9.08 3.15 13.62
C ARG A 145 8.28 4.13 12.77
N PRO A 146 6.98 3.87 12.54
CA PRO A 146 6.11 4.82 11.83
C PRO A 146 6.18 6.25 12.40
N THR A 147 6.27 6.39 13.72
CA THR A 147 6.38 7.69 14.42
C THR A 147 7.71 8.41 14.19
N ASP A 148 8.78 7.68 13.88
CA ASP A 148 10.10 8.28 13.63
C ASP A 148 10.13 8.93 12.25
N VAL A 149 9.42 8.34 11.28
CA VAL A 149 9.25 8.89 9.93
C VAL A 149 8.36 10.13 9.96
N ALA A 150 7.29 10.13 10.77
CA ALA A 150 6.43 11.30 10.95
C ALA A 150 7.15 12.53 11.56
N LYS A 151 8.31 12.34 12.22
CA LYS A 151 9.14 13.45 12.73
C LYS A 151 10.18 13.94 11.73
N ASN A 152 10.52 13.14 10.72
CA ASN A 152 11.56 13.48 9.74
C ASN A 152 10.96 13.92 8.39
N ASP A 153 9.72 13.53 8.09
CA ASP A 153 8.90 14.21 7.11
C ASP A 153 8.19 15.38 7.81
N GLN A 154 8.69 16.60 7.60
CA GLN A 154 7.76 17.70 7.38
C GLN A 154 6.93 17.29 6.14
N GLN A 155 5.87 16.52 6.35
CA GLN A 155 5.01 16.02 5.29
C GLN A 155 4.55 17.22 4.48
N VAL A 156 4.94 17.27 3.20
CA VAL A 156 4.71 18.44 2.37
C VAL A 156 3.22 18.51 2.06
N GLU A 157 2.51 19.40 2.74
CA GLU A 157 1.10 19.67 2.49
C GLU A 157 0.91 20.42 1.18
N CYS A 158 -0.19 20.14 0.48
CA CYS A 158 -0.57 20.91 -0.70
C CYS A 158 -0.87 22.36 -0.29
N GLY A 159 -0.25 23.33 -0.97
CA GLY A 159 -0.49 24.76 -0.73
C GLY A 159 -1.88 25.28 -1.11
N ILE A 160 -2.84 24.42 -1.48
CA ILE A 160 -4.21 24.83 -1.83
C ILE A 160 -5.21 24.19 -0.87
N CYS A 161 -5.21 22.86 -0.77
CA CYS A 161 -6.15 22.15 0.10
C CYS A 161 -5.62 21.90 1.52
N TYR A 162 -4.33 22.20 1.78
CA TYR A 162 -3.63 21.93 3.03
C TYR A 162 -3.67 20.46 3.48
N ALA A 163 -4.06 19.55 2.59
CA ALA A 163 -4.03 18.12 2.83
C ALA A 163 -2.73 17.53 2.30
N GLN A 164 -2.30 16.44 2.94
CA GLN A 164 -1.13 15.68 2.52
C GLN A 164 -1.47 14.79 1.32
N CYS A 165 -2.62 14.12 1.38
CA CYS A 165 -3.14 13.26 0.33
C CYS A 165 -4.53 13.71 -0.10
N LEU A 166 -4.86 13.49 -1.38
CA LEU A 166 -6.23 13.61 -1.87
C LEU A 166 -7.15 12.57 -1.19
N PRO A 167 -8.46 12.85 -1.07
CA PRO A 167 -9.41 11.86 -0.58
C PRO A 167 -9.42 10.60 -1.47
N VAL A 168 -9.86 9.49 -0.88
CA VAL A 168 -10.11 8.27 -1.64
C VAL A 168 -11.45 8.42 -2.34
N ASP A 169 -11.40 8.64 -3.65
CA ASP A 169 -12.57 8.85 -4.51
C ASP A 169 -12.34 8.16 -5.86
N ASP A 170 -13.37 7.46 -6.35
CA ASP A 170 -13.34 6.77 -7.63
C ASP A 170 -13.22 7.76 -8.80
N GLU A 171 -13.75 8.98 -8.66
CA GLU A 171 -13.64 10.03 -9.68
C GLU A 171 -12.21 10.53 -9.88
N LEU A 172 -11.36 10.42 -8.85
CA LEU A 172 -9.95 10.81 -8.91
C LEU A 172 -9.07 9.74 -9.55
N GLY A 173 -9.59 8.52 -9.77
CA GLY A 173 -8.90 7.41 -10.41
C GLY A 173 -7.50 7.18 -9.82
N ALA A 174 -6.46 7.21 -10.65
CA ALA A 174 -5.07 6.99 -10.23
C ALA A 174 -4.50 8.08 -9.28
N LYS A 175 -5.22 9.19 -9.07
CA LYS A 175 -4.85 10.26 -8.12
C LYS A 175 -5.55 10.13 -6.76
N SER A 176 -6.50 9.20 -6.63
CA SER A 176 -7.15 8.85 -5.38
C SER A 176 -6.13 8.49 -4.30
N GLY A 177 -6.19 9.13 -3.13
CA GLY A 177 -5.22 8.90 -2.05
C GLY A 177 -3.78 9.35 -2.32
N SER A 178 -3.50 10.06 -3.43
CA SER A 178 -2.13 10.45 -3.80
C SER A 178 -1.64 11.71 -3.07
N GLY A 179 -0.33 11.77 -2.79
CA GLY A 179 0.34 12.92 -2.20
C GLY A 179 0.64 14.03 -3.22
N THR A 180 1.25 15.13 -2.78
CA THR A 180 1.65 16.23 -3.69
C THR A 180 2.59 15.73 -4.78
N ASP A 181 2.28 16.06 -6.04
CA ASP A 181 2.98 15.59 -7.24
C ASP A 181 3.41 16.74 -8.16
N TYR A 182 3.25 17.98 -7.72
CA TYR A 182 3.73 19.17 -8.39
C TYR A 182 4.44 20.09 -7.39
N THR A 183 5.62 20.60 -7.75
CA THR A 183 6.36 21.57 -6.94
C THR A 183 6.68 22.78 -7.80
N CYS A 184 6.50 23.98 -7.25
CA CYS A 184 6.85 25.22 -7.92
C CYS A 184 8.37 25.28 -8.20
N ASP A 185 8.74 25.56 -9.46
CA ASP A 185 10.14 25.57 -9.92
C ASP A 185 10.99 26.71 -9.33
N ASN A 186 10.34 27.79 -8.84
CA ASN A 186 11.02 28.83 -8.09
C ASN A 186 11.56 28.26 -6.77
N THR A 187 12.89 28.13 -6.67
CA THR A 187 13.61 27.58 -5.51
C THR A 187 13.37 28.36 -4.21
N THR A 188 13.07 29.67 -4.30
CA THR A 188 12.71 30.47 -3.12
C THR A 188 11.28 30.21 -2.63
N CYS A 189 10.41 29.70 -3.50
CA CYS A 189 9.03 29.35 -3.16
C CYS A 189 8.91 27.87 -2.76
N SER A 190 9.31 26.96 -3.66
CA SER A 190 9.30 25.50 -3.49
C SER A 190 7.99 24.93 -2.91
N LYS A 191 6.86 25.60 -3.11
CA LYS A 191 5.56 25.12 -2.64
C LYS A 191 5.10 23.93 -3.46
N ALA A 192 4.62 22.90 -2.77
CA ALA A 192 4.07 21.71 -3.41
C ALA A 192 2.55 21.73 -3.44
N PHE A 193 2.01 21.03 -4.43
CA PHE A 193 0.59 20.96 -4.72
C PHE A 193 0.23 19.56 -5.24
N HIS A 194 -1.01 19.15 -5.07
CA HIS A 194 -1.60 18.16 -5.97
C HIS A 194 -1.86 18.83 -7.32
N SER A 195 -1.48 18.16 -8.41
CA SER A 195 -1.71 18.59 -9.78
C SER A 195 -3.20 18.81 -10.07
N VAL A 196 -4.08 18.05 -9.41
CA VAL A 196 -5.54 18.25 -9.44
C VAL A 196 -5.91 19.61 -8.83
N CYS A 197 -5.49 19.88 -7.58
CA CYS A 197 -5.77 21.14 -6.88
C CYS A 197 -5.23 22.35 -7.64
N LEU A 198 -4.00 22.28 -8.15
CA LEU A 198 -3.41 23.37 -8.92
C LEU A 198 -4.09 23.53 -10.29
N GLY A 199 -4.51 22.44 -10.92
CA GLY A 199 -5.30 22.47 -12.15
C GLY A 199 -6.66 23.16 -11.96
N ASP A 200 -7.38 22.85 -10.89
CA ASP A 200 -8.65 23.49 -10.53
C ASP A 200 -8.48 24.97 -10.24
N TRP A 201 -7.44 25.32 -9.47
CA TRP A 201 -7.08 26.71 -9.20
C TRP A 201 -6.82 27.47 -10.50
N LEU A 202 -5.97 26.95 -11.39
CA LEU A 202 -5.66 27.59 -12.66
C LEU A 202 -6.91 27.74 -13.55
N ARG A 203 -7.83 26.76 -13.56
CA ARG A 203 -9.11 26.87 -14.29
C ARG A 203 -10.00 28.03 -13.81
N SER A 204 -9.87 28.43 -12.55
CA SER A 204 -10.63 29.56 -11.99
C SER A 204 -10.07 30.94 -12.36
N ILE A 205 -8.87 31.00 -12.95
CA ILE A 205 -8.17 32.25 -13.28
C ILE A 205 -8.35 32.59 -14.76
N THR A 206 -8.80 33.82 -15.04
CA THR A 206 -9.11 34.30 -16.39
C THR A 206 -7.89 34.46 -17.31
N THR A 207 -6.69 34.63 -16.74
CA THR A 207 -5.43 34.77 -17.50
C THR A 207 -4.74 33.44 -17.79
N THR A 208 -5.27 32.32 -17.30
CA THR A 208 -4.72 30.99 -17.56
C THR A 208 -4.82 30.65 -19.03
N ARG A 209 -3.73 30.14 -19.60
CA ARG A 209 -3.67 29.66 -20.98
C ARG A 209 -3.68 28.14 -20.99
N GLN A 210 -4.37 27.54 -21.94
CA GLN A 210 -4.34 26.10 -22.15
C GLN A 210 -3.69 25.80 -23.50
N SER A 211 -2.77 24.83 -23.51
CA SER A 211 -2.27 24.21 -24.73
C SER A 211 -2.37 22.69 -24.58
N PHE A 212 -3.16 22.06 -25.45
CA PHE A 212 -3.53 20.64 -25.35
C PHE A 212 -4.06 20.28 -23.95
N ASN A 213 -3.32 19.44 -23.24
CA ASN A 213 -3.62 18.96 -21.90
C ASN A 213 -2.72 19.60 -20.84
N VAL A 214 -2.18 20.80 -21.10
CA VAL A 214 -1.36 21.54 -20.14
C VAL A 214 -1.95 22.93 -19.92
N LEU A 215 -2.17 23.28 -18.65
CA LEU A 215 -2.54 24.61 -18.20
C LEU A 215 -1.28 25.39 -17.82
N PHE A 216 -1.18 26.62 -18.32
CA PHE A 216 -0.11 27.56 -18.03
C PHE A 216 -0.71 28.76 -17.29
N GLY A 217 -0.14 29.08 -16.14
CA GLY A 217 -0.53 30.24 -15.35
C GLY A 217 0.55 30.59 -14.36
N ASN A 218 0.15 31.13 -13.21
CA ASN A 218 1.07 31.62 -12.19
C ASN A 218 0.87 30.86 -10.87
N CYS A 219 1.96 30.62 -10.15
CA CYS A 219 1.95 30.01 -8.83
C CYS A 219 1.12 30.87 -7.85
N PRO A 220 0.21 30.30 -7.04
CA PRO A 220 -0.60 31.05 -6.08
C PRO A 220 0.20 31.81 -5.02
N TYR A 221 1.47 31.44 -4.80
CA TYR A 221 2.29 31.99 -3.72
C TYR A 221 3.32 33.02 -4.19
N CYS A 222 4.04 32.73 -5.27
CA CYS A 222 5.14 33.57 -5.76
C CYS A 222 4.83 34.26 -7.09
N SER A 223 3.69 33.96 -7.71
CA SER A 223 3.28 34.46 -9.03
C SER A 223 4.19 34.08 -10.20
N ASP A 224 5.21 33.23 -9.98
CA ASP A 224 6.05 32.73 -11.08
C ASP A 224 5.29 31.75 -11.98
N PRO A 225 5.71 31.62 -13.25
CA PRO A 225 5.05 30.73 -14.20
C PRO A 225 5.01 29.28 -13.73
N VAL A 226 3.85 28.64 -13.87
CA VAL A 226 3.63 27.21 -13.61
C VAL A 226 2.93 26.55 -14.80
N ALA A 227 3.22 25.28 -15.01
CA ALA A 227 2.66 24.47 -16.09
C ALA A 227 2.19 23.11 -15.55
N VAL A 228 0.89 22.85 -15.56
CA VAL A 228 0.30 21.62 -15.00
C VAL A 228 -0.38 20.81 -16.09
N LYS A 229 -0.01 19.53 -16.18
CA LYS A 229 -0.67 18.58 -17.07
C LYS A 229 -1.98 18.10 -16.44
N ILE A 230 -3.08 18.29 -17.16
CA ILE A 230 -4.42 17.84 -16.77
C ILE A 230 -4.75 16.53 -17.49
N ASN A 231 -5.25 15.54 -16.76
CA ASN A 231 -5.80 14.34 -17.37
C ASN A 231 -7.28 14.62 -17.66
N ASN A 232 -7.64 14.72 -18.93
CA ASN A 232 -9.05 14.73 -19.31
C ASN A 232 -9.59 13.31 -19.09
N VAL A 233 -10.17 13.07 -17.91
CA VAL A 233 -11.11 11.97 -17.77
C VAL A 233 -12.29 12.38 -18.64
N LYS A 234 -12.49 11.67 -19.76
CA LYS A 234 -13.70 11.82 -20.56
C LYS A 234 -14.86 11.40 -19.67
N ASN A 235 -15.76 12.34 -19.35
CA ASN A 235 -17.11 12.03 -18.92
C ASN A 235 -17.82 11.15 -19.96
#